data_AF-A0A0D6LG12-F1
#
_entry.id   AF-A0A0D6LG12-F1
#
_cell.length_a   1.000
_cell.length_b   1.000
_cell.length_c   1.000
_cell.angle_alpha   90.00
_cell.angle_beta   90.00
_cell.angle_gamma   90.00
#
_symmetry.space_group_name_H-M   'P 1'
#
loop_
_entity.id
_entity.type
_entity.pdbx_description
1 polymer ?
#
loop_
_entity_poly.entity_id
_entity_poly.type
_entity_poly.pdbx_seq_one_letter_code
_entity_poly.pdbx_strand_id
1 'polypeptide(L)'
;MDSSGTASHLTPGMPASTAHISSTQAGIDELSEKQLTPEVLQILMTFLRKNGLSETEEALSKEANNLLFEQTQLIFSEALLSEFESLVQFVDSSFDFFQAEFSLLLFPVFAHSYIKLLIESSVNNAKEFFKRYCKRIPAPYEELVYKLERLQTAQQAQADSYVQLLMKNPFLVKMSKSSLKQLEIPLARTPTIKNIVKEHITLE
;
A
#
# COMPACT_ATOMS: atom_id res chain seq x y z
N MET A 1 6.89 58.29 -54.63
CA MET A 1 8.21 57.89 -54.13
C MET A 1 8.04 56.57 -53.40
N ASP A 2 7.89 55.50 -54.17
CA ASP A 2 8.88 54.45 -54.55
C ASP A 2 8.53 53.20 -53.73
N SER A 3 7.89 52.19 -54.32
CA SER A 3 8.54 50.97 -54.85
C SER A 3 8.98 50.06 -53.70
N SER A 4 8.29 48.96 -53.37
CA SER A 4 8.25 47.68 -54.12
C SER A 4 7.09 46.83 -53.56
N GLY A 5 6.15 46.23 -54.32
CA GLY A 5 6.31 45.28 -55.45
C GLY A 5 5.92 43.86 -54.94
N THR A 6 4.66 43.42 -55.04
CA THR A 6 4.05 42.53 -56.08
C THR A 6 4.73 41.14 -56.19
N ALA A 7 4.09 39.96 -56.19
CA ALA A 7 2.83 39.48 -56.81
C ALA A 7 2.40 38.15 -56.10
N SER A 8 1.14 37.75 -55.87
CA SER A 8 -0.08 37.57 -56.71
C SER A 8 0.08 36.57 -57.87
N HIS A 9 -0.59 35.40 -57.80
CA HIS A 9 -1.45 34.77 -58.84
C HIS A 9 -1.82 33.31 -58.41
N LEU A 10 -3.07 32.96 -58.02
CA LEU A 10 -4.28 32.62 -58.80
C LEU A 10 -4.19 31.36 -59.71
N THR A 11 -4.73 30.23 -59.19
CA THR A 11 -5.72 29.22 -59.75
C THR A 11 -5.59 28.69 -61.20
N PRO A 12 -6.32 27.64 -61.71
CA PRO A 12 -7.28 26.66 -61.12
C PRO A 12 -7.09 25.18 -61.60
N GLY A 13 -7.86 24.20 -61.07
CA GLY A 13 -8.05 22.90 -61.73
C GLY A 13 -8.73 21.79 -60.90
N MET A 14 -10.05 21.62 -61.03
CA MET A 14 -10.79 20.37 -60.73
C MET A 14 -10.64 19.37 -61.92
N PRO A 15 -11.22 18.14 -61.98
CA PRO A 15 -11.96 17.30 -61.01
C PRO A 15 -11.51 15.80 -61.00
N ALA A 16 -12.28 14.96 -60.26
CA ALA A 16 -12.61 13.55 -60.54
C ALA A 16 -11.81 12.41 -59.87
N SER A 17 -12.55 11.71 -58.99
CA SER A 17 -12.69 10.25 -58.84
C SER A 17 -11.45 9.36 -58.79
N THR A 18 -11.36 8.51 -57.76
CA THR A 18 -11.64 7.04 -57.83
C THR A 18 -10.99 6.28 -56.66
N ALA A 19 -11.83 5.51 -55.96
CA ALA A 19 -11.60 4.23 -55.26
C ALA A 19 -10.56 4.07 -54.13
N HIS A 20 -11.10 3.73 -52.95
CA HIS A 20 -10.80 2.55 -52.10
C HIS A 20 -9.39 1.95 -52.11
N ILE A 21 -8.76 1.88 -50.92
CA ILE A 21 -8.19 0.68 -50.28
C ILE A 21 -7.79 1.04 -48.83
N SER A 22 -8.56 0.62 -47.83
CA SER A 22 -8.32 -0.57 -47.00
C SER A 22 -7.51 -0.28 -45.72
N SER A 23 -8.26 -0.12 -44.63
CA SER A 23 -8.14 -0.85 -43.37
C SER A 23 -6.75 -1.29 -42.92
N THR A 24 -6.17 -0.61 -41.93
CA THR A 24 -5.46 -1.23 -40.78
C THR A 24 -5.06 -0.14 -39.77
N GLN A 25 -6.02 0.34 -38.99
CA GLN A 25 -5.76 1.20 -37.84
C GLN A 25 -6.75 0.83 -36.73
N ALA A 26 -6.66 -0.41 -36.25
CA ALA A 26 -7.53 -0.94 -35.19
C ALA A 26 -6.93 -2.18 -34.53
N GLY A 27 -5.61 -2.18 -34.25
CA GLY A 27 -4.94 -3.40 -33.77
C GLY A 27 -3.80 -3.24 -32.77
N ILE A 28 -3.50 -2.02 -32.29
CA ILE A 28 -2.40 -1.81 -31.33
C ILE A 28 -2.84 -1.26 -29.97
N ASP A 29 -4.06 -0.73 -29.85
CA ASP A 29 -4.59 -0.23 -28.56
C ASP A 29 -5.28 -1.33 -27.73
N GLU A 30 -5.72 -2.43 -28.34
CA GLU A 30 -6.54 -3.47 -27.67
C GLU A 30 -5.72 -4.60 -27.01
N LEU A 31 -4.43 -4.37 -26.75
CA LEU A 31 -3.56 -5.32 -26.02
C LEU A 31 -3.05 -4.76 -24.69
N SER A 32 -3.27 -3.48 -24.39
CA SER A 32 -2.75 -2.85 -23.17
C SER A 32 -3.61 -3.10 -21.92
N GLU A 33 -4.82 -3.68 -22.07
CA GLU A 33 -5.79 -3.86 -20.98
C GLU A 33 -5.91 -5.30 -20.45
N LYS A 34 -5.09 -6.23 -20.94
CA LYS A 34 -5.00 -7.55 -20.30
C LYS A 34 -4.24 -7.39 -18.99
N GLN A 35 -4.98 -7.37 -17.89
CA GLN A 35 -4.44 -7.44 -16.54
C GLN A 35 -3.36 -8.51 -16.49
N LEU A 36 -2.12 -8.07 -16.26
CA LEU A 36 -0.98 -8.92 -15.99
C LEU A 36 -1.22 -9.58 -14.63
N THR A 37 -1.95 -10.69 -14.62
CA THR A 37 -2.15 -11.45 -13.38
C THR A 37 -0.84 -12.13 -12.98
N PRO A 38 -0.59 -12.34 -11.68
CA PRO A 38 0.58 -13.07 -11.19
C PRO A 38 0.76 -14.43 -11.88
N GLU A 39 -0.35 -15.16 -12.13
CA GLU A 39 -0.32 -16.41 -12.91
C GLU A 39 0.18 -16.21 -14.35
N VAL A 40 -0.32 -15.20 -15.08
CA VAL A 40 0.08 -14.96 -16.49
C VAL A 40 1.56 -14.61 -16.58
N LEU A 41 2.06 -13.81 -15.63
CA LEU A 41 3.46 -13.44 -15.49
C LEU A 41 4.35 -14.68 -15.28
N GLN A 42 3.90 -15.60 -14.43
CA GLN A 42 4.60 -16.85 -14.13
C GLN A 42 4.60 -17.84 -15.32
N ILE A 43 3.51 -17.85 -16.09
CA ILE A 43 3.42 -18.59 -17.36
C ILE A 43 4.38 -18.02 -18.40
N LEU A 44 4.45 -16.69 -18.55
CA LEU A 44 5.35 -16.01 -19.47
C LEU A 44 6.83 -16.27 -19.11
N MET A 45 7.19 -16.22 -17.84
CA MET A 45 8.51 -16.62 -17.33
C MET A 45 8.88 -18.05 -17.75
N THR A 46 7.95 -18.98 -17.53
CA THR A 46 8.15 -20.40 -17.88
C THR A 46 8.30 -20.58 -19.39
N PHE A 47 7.56 -19.81 -20.19
CA PHE A 47 7.65 -19.83 -21.64
C PHE A 47 9.00 -19.29 -22.15
N LEU A 48 9.48 -18.15 -21.63
CA LEU A 48 10.76 -17.57 -22.03
C LEU A 48 11.92 -18.53 -21.73
N ARG A 49 11.91 -19.16 -20.55
CA ARG A 49 12.87 -20.21 -20.18
C ARG A 49 12.89 -21.37 -21.17
N LYS A 50 11.70 -21.84 -21.57
CA LYS A 50 11.57 -22.99 -22.48
C LYS A 50 12.02 -22.69 -23.91
N ASN A 51 12.05 -21.42 -24.31
CA ASN A 51 12.51 -20.97 -25.63
C ASN A 51 13.98 -20.49 -25.62
N GLY A 52 14.70 -20.61 -24.50
CA GLY A 52 16.11 -20.21 -24.41
C GLY A 52 16.33 -18.69 -24.42
N LEU A 53 15.29 -17.89 -24.15
CA LEU A 53 15.36 -16.43 -24.10
C LEU A 53 15.76 -15.96 -22.70
N SER A 54 16.93 -16.40 -22.22
CA SER A 54 17.35 -16.17 -20.83
C SER A 54 17.57 -14.69 -20.49
N GLU A 55 18.02 -13.87 -21.44
CA GLU A 55 18.23 -12.43 -21.22
C GLU A 55 16.90 -11.66 -21.08
N THR A 56 15.91 -12.01 -21.91
CA THR A 56 14.55 -11.48 -21.80
C THR A 56 13.82 -12.00 -20.56
N GLU A 57 14.07 -13.26 -20.17
CA GLU A 57 13.59 -13.84 -18.90
C GLU A 57 14.12 -13.05 -17.70
N GLU A 58 15.43 -12.76 -17.66
CA GLU A 58 16.04 -12.05 -16.53
C GLU A 58 15.52 -10.61 -16.40
N ALA A 59 15.43 -9.89 -17.51
CA ALA A 59 14.89 -8.53 -17.53
C ALA A 59 13.42 -8.50 -17.08
N LEU A 60 12.58 -9.38 -17.65
CA LEU A 60 11.16 -9.45 -17.28
C LEU A 60 10.95 -10.00 -15.87
N SER A 61 11.79 -10.91 -15.38
CA SER A 61 11.75 -11.42 -14.00
C SER A 61 12.03 -10.32 -12.99
N LYS A 62 12.98 -9.43 -13.28
CA LYS A 62 13.31 -8.30 -12.42
C LYS A 62 12.16 -7.28 -12.34
N GLU A 63 11.54 -6.96 -13.47
CA GLU A 63 10.37 -6.07 -13.52
C GLU A 63 9.14 -6.72 -12.87
N ALA A 64 8.91 -8.00 -13.15
CA ALA A 64 7.85 -8.82 -12.55
C ALA A 64 7.95 -8.86 -11.02
N ASN A 65 9.14 -9.08 -10.46
CA ASN A 65 9.35 -9.08 -9.01
C ASN A 65 9.05 -7.73 -8.38
N ASN A 66 9.42 -6.62 -9.04
CA ASN A 66 9.10 -5.28 -8.54
C ASN A 66 7.57 -5.04 -8.51
N LEU A 67 6.85 -5.44 -9.56
CA LEU A 67 5.39 -5.31 -9.62
C LEU A 67 4.69 -6.17 -8.55
N LEU A 68 5.13 -7.42 -8.37
CA LEU A 68 4.58 -8.31 -7.34
C LEU A 68 4.86 -7.79 -5.93
N PHE A 69 6.04 -7.21 -5.70
CA PHE A 69 6.38 -6.59 -4.43
C PHE A 69 5.48 -5.38 -4.13
N GLU A 70 5.31 -4.48 -5.11
CA GLU A 70 4.46 -3.31 -4.96
C GLU A 70 2.99 -3.68 -4.75
N GLN A 71 2.48 -4.66 -5.51
CA GLN A 71 1.13 -5.19 -5.32
C GLN A 71 0.95 -5.80 -3.92
N THR A 72 1.95 -6.56 -3.43
CA THR A 72 1.93 -7.15 -2.08
C THR A 72 1.90 -6.07 -1.00
N GLN A 73 2.69 -5.01 -1.16
CA GLN A 73 2.72 -3.88 -0.22
C GLN A 73 1.40 -3.12 -0.17
N LEU A 74 0.73 -2.96 -1.31
CA LEU A 74 -0.60 -2.35 -1.37
C LEU A 74 -1.65 -3.23 -0.67
N ILE A 75 -1.68 -4.54 -0.96
CA ILE A 75 -2.58 -5.49 -0.31
C ILE A 75 -2.37 -5.49 1.21
N PHE A 76 -1.11 -5.53 1.65
CA PHE A 76 -0.78 -5.45 3.07
C PHE A 76 -1.27 -4.16 3.71
N SER A 77 -1.03 -3.01 3.08
CA SER A 77 -1.46 -1.71 3.60
C SER A 77 -2.99 -1.61 3.69
N GLU A 78 -3.71 -2.08 2.68
CA GLU A 78 -5.17 -2.06 2.65
C GLU A 78 -5.77 -2.99 3.71
N ALA A 79 -5.24 -4.23 3.82
CA ALA A 79 -5.64 -5.17 4.84
C ALA A 79 -5.40 -4.59 6.24
N LEU A 80 -4.22 -4.01 6.48
CA LEU A 80 -3.87 -3.41 7.76
C LEU A 80 -4.80 -2.23 8.13
N LEU A 81 -5.12 -1.35 7.18
CA LEU A 81 -6.04 -0.24 7.39
C LEU A 81 -7.44 -0.74 7.78
N SER A 82 -7.96 -1.73 7.06
CA SER A 82 -9.29 -2.32 7.28
C SER A 82 -9.37 -3.10 8.60
N GLU A 83 -8.33 -3.89 8.91
CA GLU A 83 -8.25 -4.65 10.15
C GLU A 83 -8.10 -3.74 11.37
N PHE A 84 -7.30 -2.66 11.27
CA PHE A 84 -7.18 -1.67 12.34
C PHE A 84 -8.49 -0.92 12.57
N GLU A 85 -9.19 -0.52 11.51
CA GLU A 85 -10.54 0.06 11.61
C GLU A 85 -11.50 -0.90 12.32
N SER A 86 -11.46 -2.18 11.97
CA SER A 86 -12.28 -3.22 12.60
C SER A 86 -11.97 -3.37 14.09
N LEU A 87 -10.69 -3.32 14.48
CA LEU A 87 -10.27 -3.33 15.89
C LEU A 87 -10.83 -2.11 16.62
N VAL A 88 -10.69 -0.93 16.03
CA VAL A 88 -11.16 0.33 16.60
C VAL A 88 -12.68 0.31 16.80
N GLN A 89 -13.45 -0.15 15.82
CA GLN A 89 -14.90 -0.32 15.93
C GLN A 89 -15.27 -1.35 17.01
N PHE A 90 -14.51 -2.42 17.14
CA PHE A 90 -14.69 -3.40 18.21
C PHE A 90 -14.50 -2.75 19.59
N VAL A 91 -13.46 -1.94 19.78
CA VAL A 91 -13.24 -1.19 21.03
C VAL A 91 -14.40 -0.24 21.32
N ASP A 92 -14.87 0.52 20.33
CA ASP A 92 -15.97 1.47 20.51
C ASP A 92 -17.30 0.79 20.86
N SER A 93 -17.57 -0.36 20.24
CA SER A 93 -18.82 -1.12 20.46
C SER A 93 -18.81 -1.97 21.75
N SER A 94 -17.67 -2.06 22.43
CA SER A 94 -17.53 -2.80 23.68
C SER A 94 -18.10 -2.02 24.86
N PHE A 95 -18.57 -2.74 25.89
CA PHE A 95 -19.01 -2.12 27.14
C PHE A 95 -17.87 -1.37 27.83
N ASP A 96 -18.18 -0.28 28.53
CA ASP A 96 -17.21 0.66 29.12
C ASP A 96 -16.04 -0.01 29.88
N PHE A 97 -16.35 -1.03 30.67
CA PHE A 97 -15.33 -1.75 31.46
C PHE A 97 -14.35 -2.54 30.58
N PHE A 98 -14.82 -3.10 29.46
CA PHE A 98 -13.96 -3.76 28.47
C PHE A 98 -13.28 -2.76 27.55
N GLN A 99 -14.00 -1.69 27.16
CA GLN A 99 -13.48 -0.63 26.31
C GLN A 99 -12.21 0.00 26.88
N ALA A 100 -12.18 0.26 28.19
CA ALA A 100 -11.01 0.78 28.87
C ALA A 100 -9.78 -0.13 28.71
N GLU A 101 -9.96 -1.44 28.84
CA GLU A 101 -8.88 -2.42 28.70
C GLU A 101 -8.47 -2.62 27.23
N PHE A 102 -9.42 -2.70 26.30
CA PHE A 102 -9.13 -2.83 24.87
C PHE A 102 -8.46 -1.58 24.29
N SER A 103 -8.77 -0.40 24.82
CA SER A 103 -8.13 0.86 24.41
C SER A 103 -6.61 0.83 24.63
N LEU A 104 -6.12 0.06 25.61
CA LEU A 104 -4.69 -0.12 25.86
C LEU A 104 -3.96 -0.83 24.71
N LEU A 105 -4.69 -1.57 23.86
CA LEU A 105 -4.13 -2.23 22.67
C LEU A 105 -3.98 -1.28 21.49
N LEU A 106 -4.76 -0.20 21.44
CA LEU A 106 -4.79 0.69 20.28
C LEU A 106 -3.42 1.32 20.03
N PHE A 107 -2.74 1.80 21.07
CA PHE A 107 -1.42 2.40 20.94
C PHE A 107 -0.34 1.43 20.44
N PRO A 108 -0.06 0.29 21.10
CA PRO A 108 1.00 -0.60 20.65
C PRO A 108 0.72 -1.13 19.25
N VAL A 109 -0.52 -1.55 18.95
CA VAL A 109 -0.86 -1.99 17.60
C VAL A 109 -0.61 -0.86 16.59
N PHE A 110 -1.10 0.35 16.85
CA PHE A 110 -0.88 1.51 15.99
C PHE A 110 0.59 1.81 15.75
N ALA A 111 1.42 1.82 16.80
CA ALA A 111 2.82 2.16 16.71
C ALA A 111 3.59 1.12 15.87
N HIS A 112 3.35 -0.17 16.10
CA HIS A 112 3.94 -1.25 15.31
C HIS A 112 3.45 -1.23 13.85
N SER A 113 2.16 -1.02 13.62
CA SER A 113 1.57 -0.86 12.29
C SER A 113 2.21 0.30 11.52
N TYR A 114 2.34 1.46 12.15
CA TYR A 114 2.93 2.65 11.53
C TYR A 114 4.40 2.43 11.15
N ILE A 115 5.20 1.89 12.06
CA ILE A 115 6.63 1.62 11.81
C ILE A 115 6.80 0.57 10.71
N LYS A 116 5.97 -0.47 10.72
CA LYS A 116 5.97 -1.50 9.69
C LYS A 116 5.61 -0.92 8.31
N LEU A 117 4.60 -0.06 8.23
CA LEU A 117 4.28 0.68 7.00
C LEU A 117 5.42 1.60 6.56
N LEU A 118 6.13 2.24 7.51
CA LEU A 118 7.25 3.13 7.20
C LEU A 118 8.45 2.40 6.59
N ILE A 119 8.69 1.15 7.02
CA ILE A 119 9.85 0.34 6.63
C ILE A 119 9.54 -0.52 5.41
N GLU A 120 8.38 -1.17 5.39
CA GLU A 120 8.03 -2.17 4.38
C GLU A 120 7.25 -1.55 3.21
N SER A 121 6.44 -0.52 3.46
CA SER A 121 5.53 0.08 2.47
C SER A 121 5.96 1.49 2.06
N SER A 122 5.08 2.17 1.33
CA SER A 122 5.26 3.58 0.96
C SER A 122 5.07 4.50 2.16
N VAL A 123 5.95 5.50 2.28
CA VAL A 123 5.85 6.60 3.25
C VAL A 123 4.47 7.29 3.20
N ASN A 124 3.86 7.36 2.02
CA ASN A 124 2.53 7.96 1.85
C ASN A 124 1.45 7.14 2.56
N ASN A 125 1.49 5.81 2.46
CA ASN A 125 0.54 4.91 3.12
C ASN A 125 0.67 5.04 4.65
N ALA A 126 1.90 5.10 5.15
CA ALA A 126 2.15 5.28 6.58
C ALA A 126 1.64 6.65 7.08
N LYS A 127 1.84 7.72 6.31
CA LYS A 127 1.31 9.06 6.64
C LYS A 127 -0.22 9.09 6.65
N GLU A 128 -0.86 8.41 5.70
CA GLU A 128 -2.32 8.31 5.65
C GLU A 128 -2.86 7.53 6.85
N PHE A 129 -2.26 6.38 7.16
CA PHE A 129 -2.57 5.59 8.35
C PHE A 129 -2.43 6.42 9.63
N PHE A 130 -1.32 7.17 9.76
CA PHE A 130 -1.06 8.01 10.92
C PHE A 130 -2.14 9.08 11.09
N LYS A 131 -2.42 9.86 10.04
CA LYS A 131 -3.42 10.94 10.08
C LYS A 131 -4.82 10.44 10.42
N ARG A 132 -5.17 9.25 9.92
CA ARG A 132 -6.49 8.65 10.12
C ARG A 132 -6.70 8.18 11.55
N TYR A 133 -5.69 7.57 12.17
CA TYR A 133 -5.86 6.87 13.45
C TYR A 133 -5.17 7.53 14.65
N CYS A 134 -4.29 8.52 14.47
CA CYS A 134 -3.59 9.15 15.60
C CYS A 134 -4.56 9.71 16.67
N LYS A 135 -5.72 10.24 16.25
CA LYS A 135 -6.76 10.77 17.16
C LYS A 135 -7.54 9.70 17.92
N ARG A 136 -7.45 8.44 17.48
CA ARG A 136 -8.09 7.30 18.14
C ARG A 136 -7.26 6.74 19.28
N ILE A 137 -6.00 7.15 19.37
CA ILE A 137 -5.08 6.69 20.39
C ILE A 137 -5.40 7.36 21.73
N PRO A 138 -5.41 6.61 22.85
CA PRO A 138 -5.69 7.18 24.16
C PRO A 138 -4.71 8.29 24.54
N ALA A 139 -5.23 9.35 25.19
CA ALA A 139 -4.47 10.51 25.64
C ALA A 139 -3.16 10.22 26.42
N PRO A 140 -3.07 9.16 27.27
CA PRO A 140 -1.81 8.82 27.94
C PRO A 140 -0.63 8.54 26.99
N TYR A 141 -0.90 8.20 25.73
CA TYR A 141 0.11 7.90 24.73
C TYR A 141 0.37 9.06 23.77
N GLU A 142 -0.26 10.23 23.95
CA GLU A 142 -0.18 11.36 23.03
C GLU A 142 1.27 11.82 22.79
N GLU A 143 2.10 11.90 23.84
CA GLU A 143 3.53 12.24 23.71
C GLU A 143 4.29 11.23 22.84
N LEU A 144 3.95 9.94 22.96
CA LEU A 144 4.60 8.89 22.19
C LEU A 144 4.15 8.94 20.73
N VAL A 145 2.87 9.26 20.47
CA VAL A 145 2.35 9.52 19.13
C VAL A 145 3.07 10.71 18.49
N TYR A 146 3.31 11.81 19.22
CA TYR A 146 4.10 12.93 18.69
C TYR A 146 5.55 12.55 18.38
N LYS A 147 6.18 11.67 19.16
CA LYS A 147 7.52 11.15 18.84
C LYS A 147 7.51 10.37 17.52
N LEU A 148 6.48 9.55 17.31
CA LEU A 148 6.32 8.80 16.06
C LEU A 148 6.03 9.71 14.86
N GLU A 149 5.27 10.80 15.04
CA GLU A 149 4.96 11.76 13.95
C GLU A 149 6.22 12.38 13.31
N ARG A 150 7.28 12.55 14.11
CA ARG A 150 8.55 13.12 13.64
C ARG A 150 9.30 12.20 12.68
N LEU A 151 8.97 10.90 12.65
CA LEU A 151 9.61 9.89 11.83
C LEU A 151 8.94 9.84 10.46
N GLN A 152 9.48 10.58 9.49
CA GLN A 152 8.87 10.65 8.16
C GLN A 152 9.48 9.69 7.14
N THR A 153 10.59 9.03 7.46
CA THR A 153 11.27 8.13 6.53
C THR A 153 11.70 6.82 7.20
N ALA A 154 11.78 5.75 6.41
CA ALA A 154 12.27 4.44 6.86
C ALA A 154 13.64 4.55 7.57
N GLN A 155 14.55 5.36 7.02
CA GLN A 155 15.88 5.59 7.58
C GLN A 155 15.83 6.24 8.96
N GLN A 156 14.93 7.22 9.17
CA GLN A 156 14.74 7.84 10.48
C GLN A 156 14.19 6.85 11.49
N ALA A 157 13.18 6.06 11.11
CA ALA A 157 12.62 5.03 11.98
C ALA A 157 13.66 3.97 12.37
N GLN A 158 14.49 3.52 11.43
CA GLN A 158 15.54 2.55 11.72
C GLN A 158 16.67 3.10 12.60
N ALA A 159 17.02 4.38 12.44
CA ALA A 159 18.06 5.03 13.24
C ALA A 159 17.57 5.46 14.64
N ASP A 160 16.26 5.57 14.85
CA ASP A 160 15.69 6.07 16.10
C ASP A 160 15.76 5.02 17.22
N SER A 161 16.35 5.40 18.35
CA SER A 161 16.54 4.51 19.49
C SER A 161 15.23 4.09 20.16
N TYR A 162 14.20 4.93 20.11
CA TYR A 162 12.89 4.62 20.67
C TYR A 162 12.16 3.58 19.81
N VAL A 163 12.20 3.71 18.48
CA VAL A 163 11.69 2.68 17.55
C VAL A 163 12.40 1.35 17.76
N GLN A 164 13.73 1.34 17.87
CA GLN A 164 14.47 0.11 18.13
C GLN A 164 14.06 -0.54 19.46
N LEU A 165 13.85 0.26 20.51
CA LEU A 165 13.40 -0.24 21.80
C LEU A 165 11.98 -0.84 21.71
N LEU A 166 11.08 -0.15 21.01
CA LEU A 166 9.69 -0.59 20.79
C LEU A 166 9.62 -1.88 19.97
N MET A 167 10.44 -2.01 18.92
CA MET A 167 10.49 -3.24 18.11
C MET A 167 11.10 -4.43 18.87
N LYS A 168 12.06 -4.17 19.77
CA LYS A 168 12.80 -5.22 20.48
C LYS A 168 12.09 -5.74 21.73
N ASN A 169 11.34 -4.88 22.43
CA ASN A 169 10.68 -5.26 23.67
C ASN A 169 9.17 -5.38 23.45
N PRO A 170 8.56 -6.50 23.88
CA PRO A 170 7.12 -6.63 23.78
C PRO A 170 6.43 -5.61 24.69
N PHE A 171 5.38 -4.99 24.18
CA PHE A 171 4.56 -4.04 24.92
C PHE A 171 3.63 -4.82 25.87
N LEU A 172 3.66 -4.50 27.16
CA LEU A 172 2.78 -5.15 28.15
C LEU A 172 1.42 -4.47 28.17
N VAL A 173 0.35 -5.21 27.89
CA VAL A 173 -1.03 -4.78 28.08
C VAL A 173 -1.67 -5.66 29.14
N LYS A 174 -2.10 -5.03 30.23
CA LYS A 174 -2.81 -5.70 31.33
C LYS A 174 -4.30 -5.66 31.10
N MET A 175 -4.95 -6.82 31.13
CA MET A 175 -6.38 -6.92 30.92
C MET A 175 -6.96 -8.15 31.63
N SER A 176 -8.26 -8.11 31.94
CA SER A 176 -8.91 -9.22 32.62
C SER A 176 -8.96 -10.47 31.75
N LYS A 177 -9.02 -11.65 32.40
CA LYS A 177 -9.23 -12.94 31.71
C LYS A 177 -10.52 -12.95 30.86
N SER A 178 -11.54 -12.19 31.27
CA SER A 178 -12.79 -12.07 30.53
C SER A 178 -12.58 -11.27 29.24
N SER A 179 -11.81 -10.19 29.31
CA SER A 179 -11.47 -9.35 28.16
C SER A 179 -10.63 -10.11 27.14
N LEU A 180 -9.65 -10.90 27.59
CA LEU A 180 -8.88 -11.79 26.73
C LEU A 180 -9.78 -12.71 25.90
N LYS A 181 -10.75 -13.37 26.53
CA LYS A 181 -11.69 -14.26 25.82
C LYS A 181 -12.55 -13.53 24.79
N GLN A 182 -12.98 -12.31 25.09
CA GLN A 182 -13.75 -11.52 24.14
C GLN A 182 -12.91 -11.05 22.94
N LEU A 183 -11.60 -10.87 23.15
CA LEU A 183 -10.66 -10.44 22.12
C LEU A 183 -10.27 -11.56 21.12
N GLU A 184 -10.44 -12.83 21.49
CA GLU A 184 -10.04 -13.98 20.65
C GLU A 184 -10.72 -13.98 19.28
N ILE A 185 -12.03 -13.69 19.23
CA ILE A 185 -12.82 -13.72 17.99
C ILE A 185 -12.46 -12.54 17.06
N PRO A 186 -12.43 -11.27 17.52
CA PRO A 186 -11.96 -10.14 16.72
C PRO A 186 -10.55 -10.34 16.17
N LEU A 187 -9.60 -10.84 16.99
CA LEU A 187 -8.23 -11.10 16.52
C LEU A 187 -8.18 -12.25 15.52
N ALA A 188 -8.98 -13.29 15.67
CA ALA A 188 -9.03 -14.37 14.68
C ALA A 188 -9.50 -13.90 13.28
N ARG A 189 -10.29 -12.82 13.22
CA ARG A 189 -10.78 -12.21 11.97
C ARG A 189 -9.82 -11.17 11.38
N THR A 190 -8.77 -10.79 12.11
CA THR A 190 -7.80 -9.76 11.73
C THR A 190 -6.39 -10.35 11.75
N PRO A 191 -6.01 -11.15 10.74
CA PRO A 191 -4.75 -11.90 10.76
C PRO A 191 -3.50 -11.01 10.85
N THR A 192 -3.50 -9.86 10.18
CA THR A 192 -2.38 -8.92 10.21
C THR A 192 -2.20 -8.32 11.60
N ILE A 193 -3.28 -7.85 12.21
CA ILE A 193 -3.27 -7.29 13.57
C ILE A 193 -2.95 -8.38 14.59
N LYS A 194 -3.52 -9.57 14.45
CA LYS A 194 -3.22 -10.72 15.31
C LYS A 194 -1.74 -11.09 15.31
N ASN A 195 -1.09 -11.04 14.15
CA ASN A 195 0.35 -11.28 14.06
C ASN A 195 1.14 -10.21 14.81
N ILE A 196 0.79 -8.92 14.63
CA ILE A 196 1.42 -7.82 15.38
C ILE A 196 1.24 -8.01 16.89
N VAL A 197 0.03 -8.33 17.35
CA VAL A 197 -0.25 -8.58 18.76
C VAL A 197 0.59 -9.74 19.27
N LYS A 198 0.66 -10.85 18.53
CA LYS A 198 1.42 -12.04 18.93
C LYS A 198 2.93 -11.78 19.01
N GLU A 199 3.49 -11.01 18.09
CA GLU A 199 4.93 -10.77 17.98
C GLU A 199 5.42 -9.69 18.94
N HIS A 200 4.59 -8.67 19.18
CA HIS A 200 5.03 -7.44 19.81
C HIS A 200 4.27 -7.07 21.09
N ILE A 201 3.23 -7.81 21.47
CA ILE A 201 2.39 -7.47 22.62
C ILE A 201 2.27 -8.67 23.55
N THR A 202 2.55 -8.44 24.83
CA THR A 202 2.28 -9.41 25.90
C THR A 202 0.98 -9.03 26.58
N LEU A 203 0.00 -9.93 26.53
CA LEU A 203 -1.29 -9.75 27.21
C LEU A 203 -1.28 -10.51 28.54
N GLU A 204 -1.46 -9.80 29.65
CA GLU A 204 -1.43 -10.33 31.03
C GLU A 204 -2.71 -10.04 31.82
#